data_AF-A0A6C0E7C3-F1
#
_entry.id   AF-A0A6C0E7C3-F1
#
_cell.length_a   1.000
_cell.length_b   1.000
_cell.length_c   1.000
_cell.angle_alpha   90.00
_cell.angle_beta   90.00
_cell.angle_gamma   90.00
#
_symmetry.space_group_name_H-M   'P 1'
#
loop_
_entity.id
_entity.type
_entity.pdbx_description
1 polymer ?
#
loop_
_entity_poly.entity_id
_entity_poly.type
_entity_poly.pdbx_seq_one_letter_code
_entity_poly.pdbx_strand_id
1 'polypeptide(L)'
;MNSDKIYLIITSDCEEYTMPIVPVDGAKKYKTGLNVYPKSSSPHDKFVYTNKNSVHTSYTKWSAWIRIVIIPSNQKELCKCGNNKSCGAVRQIILSKRYPLYDLKTIKKFNLKITADYISYACKLGKIDILEWWKNSGLPLEYDSDAIKYASYYSHINILEWWKTSGLPLKYSDEPLNHAIAYNDSKVVNWWKKSGLKLKYDMGFLYMTGNIYKLPV
;
A
#
# COMPACT_ATOMS: atom_id res chain seq x y z
N MET A 1 22.72 3.79 -20.12
CA MET A 1 22.03 4.63 -19.10
C MET A 1 22.48 4.14 -17.74
N ASN A 2 23.15 4.98 -16.94
CA ASN A 2 23.51 4.62 -15.57
C ASN A 2 22.23 4.25 -14.79
N SER A 3 22.21 3.05 -14.22
CA SER A 3 21.10 2.52 -13.40
C SER A 3 20.77 3.40 -12.18
N ASP A 4 21.68 4.30 -11.81
CA ASP A 4 21.62 5.11 -10.58
C ASP A 4 20.72 6.36 -10.69
N LYS A 5 20.09 6.60 -11.84
CA LYS A 5 19.20 7.76 -12.06
C LYS A 5 17.78 7.38 -12.49
N ILE A 6 17.26 6.24 -12.03
CA ILE A 6 15.83 5.93 -12.16
C ILE A 6 15.09 6.55 -10.98
N TYR A 7 14.28 7.56 -11.28
CA TYR A 7 13.34 8.16 -10.34
C TYR A 7 11.94 7.62 -10.57
N LEU A 8 11.23 7.40 -9.48
CA LEU A 8 9.89 6.83 -9.44
C LEU A 8 8.99 7.74 -8.62
N ILE A 9 7.72 7.74 -8.97
CA ILE A 9 6.66 8.37 -8.18
C ILE A 9 5.55 7.35 -8.01
N ILE A 10 5.02 7.30 -6.79
CA ILE A 10 3.81 6.53 -6.49
C ILE A 10 2.64 7.50 -6.53
N THR A 11 1.53 7.10 -7.16
CA THR A 11 0.32 7.91 -7.23
C THR A 11 -0.91 7.12 -6.78
N SER A 12 -1.98 7.81 -6.38
CA SER A 12 -3.26 7.22 -5.93
C SER A 12 -4.42 7.64 -6.84
N ASP A 13 -5.48 6.85 -6.93
CA ASP A 13 -6.73 7.31 -7.58
C ASP A 13 -7.69 8.03 -6.61
N CYS A 14 -7.43 7.93 -5.30
CA CYS A 14 -8.27 8.52 -4.27
C CYS A 14 -8.01 10.02 -4.12
N GLU A 15 -9.07 10.83 -4.18
CA GLU A 15 -9.06 12.28 -3.99
C GLU A 15 -9.35 12.71 -2.54
N GLU A 16 -9.49 11.76 -1.61
CA GLU A 16 -9.92 12.09 -0.23
C GLU A 16 -8.95 13.06 0.46
N TYR A 17 -9.53 14.18 0.87
CA TYR A 17 -8.91 15.22 1.67
C TYR A 17 -8.53 14.64 3.02
N THR A 18 -7.25 14.32 3.23
CA THR A 18 -6.51 14.58 4.48
C THR A 18 -5.07 14.07 4.38
N MET A 19 -4.16 15.05 4.21
CA MET A 19 -2.74 15.05 4.58
C MET A 19 -1.76 14.13 3.79
N PRO A 20 -0.57 14.65 3.42
CA PRO A 20 -0.02 14.43 2.08
C PRO A 20 1.25 13.57 2.10
N ILE A 21 1.24 12.41 1.44
CA ILE A 21 2.48 11.71 1.05
C ILE A 21 2.38 11.12 -0.37
N VAL A 22 1.17 10.81 -0.87
CA VAL A 22 0.99 10.23 -2.21
C VAL A 22 0.26 11.21 -3.14
N PRO A 23 0.90 11.62 -4.26
CA PRO A 23 0.23 12.43 -5.27
C PRO A 23 -1.00 11.73 -5.86
N VAL A 24 -2.10 12.47 -5.95
CA VAL A 24 -3.36 11.99 -6.53
C VAL A 24 -3.30 12.08 -8.06
N ASP A 25 -3.57 10.96 -8.72
CA ASP A 25 -3.75 10.76 -10.17
C ASP A 25 -5.25 10.87 -10.57
N GLY A 26 -6.13 11.19 -9.62
CA GLY A 26 -7.55 11.47 -9.78
C GLY A 26 -7.85 12.79 -10.51
N ALA A 27 -8.73 12.67 -11.50
CA ALA A 27 -9.40 13.63 -12.38
C ALA A 27 -8.74 14.92 -12.89
N LYS A 28 -7.51 15.35 -12.53
CA LYS A 28 -6.83 16.49 -13.21
C LYS A 28 -5.38 16.85 -12.83
N LYS A 29 -4.69 16.19 -11.88
CA LYS A 29 -3.37 16.73 -11.45
C LYS A 29 -2.22 16.35 -12.38
N TYR A 30 -1.99 15.07 -12.66
CA TYR A 30 -0.83 14.59 -13.45
C TYR A 30 -1.24 13.82 -14.72
N LYS A 31 -0.57 14.10 -15.86
CA LYS A 31 -0.75 13.42 -17.16
C LYS A 31 0.50 12.64 -17.59
N THR A 32 0.38 11.73 -18.56
CA THR A 32 1.56 11.15 -19.23
C THR A 32 2.25 12.21 -20.08
N GLY A 33 3.58 12.21 -20.07
CA GLY A 33 4.38 13.26 -20.70
C GLY A 33 4.67 14.42 -19.72
N LEU A 34 4.79 15.63 -20.27
CA LEU A 34 5.22 16.80 -19.52
C LEU A 34 4.14 17.28 -18.53
N ASN A 35 4.55 17.46 -17.28
CA ASN A 35 3.77 18.08 -16.22
C ASN A 35 4.55 19.26 -15.66
N VAL A 36 3.86 20.38 -15.47
CA VAL A 36 4.45 21.64 -15.00
C VAL A 36 3.58 22.15 -13.87
N TYR A 37 4.17 22.38 -12.69
CA TYR A 37 3.48 23.13 -11.65
C TYR A 37 3.34 24.60 -12.08
N PRO A 38 2.18 25.25 -11.85
CA PRO A 38 2.04 26.68 -12.09
C PRO A 38 3.15 27.45 -11.34
N LYS A 39 3.61 28.56 -11.90
CA LYS A 39 4.49 29.49 -11.17
C LYS A 39 3.67 30.13 -10.05
N SER A 40 3.59 29.48 -8.90
CA SER A 40 3.10 30.09 -7.67
C SER A 40 4.27 30.41 -6.74
N SER A 41 4.04 31.34 -5.81
CA SER A 41 4.98 31.75 -4.76
C SER A 41 5.13 30.71 -3.65
N SER A 42 4.32 29.64 -3.64
CA SER A 42 4.37 28.61 -2.61
C SER A 42 5.56 27.66 -2.79
N PRO A 43 6.43 27.47 -1.78
CA PRO A 43 7.51 26.48 -1.80
C PRO A 43 7.00 25.03 -1.76
N HIS A 44 5.68 24.81 -1.66
CA HIS A 44 5.03 23.51 -1.68
C HIS A 44 4.56 23.06 -3.08
N ASP A 45 4.60 23.94 -4.08
CA ASP A 45 4.16 23.63 -5.46
C ASP A 45 5.28 22.96 -6.26
N LYS A 46 5.57 21.72 -5.88
CA LYS A 46 6.66 20.92 -6.43
C LYS A 46 6.28 19.45 -6.54
N PHE A 47 6.78 18.79 -7.59
CA PHE A 47 6.62 17.36 -7.74
C PHE A 47 7.60 16.65 -6.82
N VAL A 48 7.11 15.84 -5.89
CA VAL A 48 7.96 14.98 -5.06
C VAL A 48 8.08 13.62 -5.72
N TYR A 49 9.32 13.15 -5.86
CA TYR A 49 9.64 11.82 -6.35
C TYR A 49 10.76 11.22 -5.50
N THR A 50 11.03 9.94 -5.71
CA THR A 50 12.06 9.20 -4.99
C THR A 50 12.85 8.34 -5.96
N ASN A 51 14.04 7.89 -5.57
CA ASN A 51 14.77 6.93 -6.38
C ASN A 51 14.16 5.53 -6.25
N LYS A 52 14.57 4.64 -7.15
CA LYS A 52 14.17 3.22 -7.12
C LYS A 52 14.47 2.53 -5.78
N ASN A 53 15.58 2.85 -5.12
CA ASN A 53 16.00 2.16 -3.89
C ASN A 53 15.16 2.55 -2.67
N SER A 54 14.62 3.78 -2.63
CA SER A 54 13.83 4.33 -1.53
C SER A 54 12.31 4.33 -1.81
N VAL A 55 11.87 3.84 -2.97
CA VAL A 55 10.45 3.85 -3.37
C VAL A 55 9.54 3.10 -2.40
N HIS A 56 10.07 2.08 -1.73
CA HIS A 56 9.35 1.31 -0.73
C HIS A 56 8.91 2.12 0.49
N THR A 57 9.59 3.24 0.76
CA THR A 57 9.24 4.14 1.86
C THR A 57 8.04 5.04 1.56
N SER A 58 7.46 4.91 0.35
CA SER A 58 6.30 5.63 -0.12
C SER A 58 5.09 4.72 -0.32
N TYR A 59 5.17 3.44 0.03
CA TYR A 59 4.01 2.55 0.02
C TYR A 59 3.02 2.98 1.10
N THR A 60 1.77 3.19 0.69
CA THR A 60 0.67 3.57 1.59
C THR A 60 -0.61 2.84 1.18
N LYS A 61 -1.60 2.86 2.07
CA LYS A 61 -2.92 2.27 1.84
C LYS A 61 -3.69 2.84 0.63
N TRP A 62 -3.24 3.96 0.08
CA TRP A 62 -3.84 4.64 -1.08
C TRP A 62 -3.02 4.51 -2.36
N SER A 63 -1.79 3.99 -2.25
CA SER A 63 -0.88 3.85 -3.39
C SER A 63 -1.50 2.94 -4.44
N ALA A 64 -1.63 3.39 -5.67
CA ALA A 64 -2.28 2.65 -6.76
C ALA A 64 -1.33 2.40 -7.92
N TRP A 65 -0.54 3.41 -8.28
CA TRP A 65 0.32 3.37 -9.46
C TRP A 65 1.75 3.71 -9.15
N ILE A 66 2.66 3.22 -9.99
CA ILE A 66 4.04 3.65 -10.06
C ILE A 66 4.36 4.16 -11.47
N ARG A 67 5.15 5.23 -11.57
CA ARG A 67 5.55 5.85 -12.85
C ARG A 67 7.02 6.22 -12.81
N ILE A 68 7.68 6.13 -13.97
CA ILE A 68 9.04 6.65 -14.13
C ILE A 68 8.96 8.16 -14.26
N VAL A 69 9.84 8.84 -13.52
CA VAL A 69 10.02 10.29 -13.55
C VAL A 69 11.29 10.60 -14.32
N ILE A 70 11.15 11.42 -15.36
CA ILE A 70 12.28 12.01 -16.08
C ILE A 70 12.33 13.49 -15.70
N ILE A 71 13.47 13.92 -15.16
CA ILE A 71 13.72 15.31 -14.81
C ILE A 71 14.35 16.01 -16.02
N PRO A 72 13.77 17.11 -16.54
CA PRO A 72 14.39 17.87 -17.62
C PRO A 72 15.79 18.38 -17.23
N SER A 73 16.75 18.32 -18.16
CA SER A 73 18.18 18.59 -17.91
C SER A 73 18.49 19.99 -17.39
N ASN A 74 17.59 20.95 -17.58
CA ASN A 74 17.73 22.33 -17.11
C ASN A 74 17.26 22.54 -15.66
N GLN A 75 16.89 21.50 -14.92
CA GLN A 75 16.40 21.62 -13.55
C GLN A 75 17.41 21.10 -12.52
N LYS A 76 17.57 21.87 -11.45
CA LYS A 76 18.27 21.43 -10.24
C LYS A 76 17.25 20.87 -9.26
N GLU A 77 17.59 19.75 -8.62
CA GLU A 77 16.79 19.20 -7.52
C GLU A 77 16.69 20.25 -6.39
N LEU A 78 15.47 20.64 -6.01
CA LEU A 78 15.24 21.72 -5.06
C LEU A 78 15.41 21.28 -3.60
N CYS A 79 15.35 19.98 -3.34
CA CYS A 79 15.57 19.42 -2.01
C CYS A 79 16.11 17.99 -2.13
N LYS A 80 16.99 17.62 -1.19
CA LYS A 80 17.31 16.24 -0.85
C LYS A 80 16.73 15.98 0.53
N CYS A 81 15.89 14.95 0.68
CA CYS A 81 15.40 14.58 2.01
C CYS A 81 16.58 14.04 2.84
N GLY A 82 16.88 14.66 3.99
CA GLY A 82 17.76 14.07 4.98
C GLY A 82 17.19 12.76 5.52
N ASN A 83 18.05 11.80 5.85
CA ASN A 83 17.77 10.43 6.36
C ASN A 83 17.64 9.33 5.28
N ASN A 84 18.68 9.14 4.46
CA ASN A 84 18.85 7.99 3.54
C ASN A 84 17.74 7.77 2.48
N LYS A 85 16.80 8.71 2.35
CA LYS A 85 15.80 8.72 1.27
C LYS A 85 16.26 9.68 0.18
N SER A 86 16.62 9.17 -0.99
CA SER A 86 16.90 10.02 -2.16
C SER A 86 15.58 10.50 -2.76
N CYS A 87 14.95 11.46 -2.08
CA CYS A 87 13.83 12.19 -2.62
C CYS A 87 14.35 13.42 -3.36
N GLY A 88 13.62 13.85 -4.38
CA GLY A 88 13.84 15.12 -5.06
C GLY A 88 12.54 15.87 -5.23
N ALA A 89 12.64 17.20 -5.35
CA ALA A 89 11.52 18.01 -5.75
C ALA A 89 11.88 18.96 -6.89
N VAL A 90 11.01 19.04 -7.89
CA VAL A 90 11.22 19.86 -9.10
C VAL A 90 9.91 20.48 -9.58
N ARG A 91 10.01 21.51 -10.41
CA ARG A 91 8.82 22.23 -10.94
C ARG A 91 8.24 21.59 -12.19
N GLN A 92 9.03 20.79 -12.92
CA GLN A 92 8.53 20.06 -14.07
C GLN A 92 9.10 18.66 -14.11
N ILE A 93 8.25 17.71 -14.49
CA ILE A 93 8.62 16.31 -14.70
C ILE A 93 7.98 15.80 -15.97
N ILE A 94 8.64 14.83 -16.61
CA ILE A 94 8.04 14.01 -17.66
C ILE A 94 7.70 12.66 -17.03
N LEU A 95 6.42 12.30 -17.04
CA LEU A 95 5.94 11.04 -16.48
C LEU A 95 5.72 10.00 -17.55
N SER A 96 6.17 8.77 -17.31
CA SER A 96 5.80 7.61 -18.12
C SER A 96 4.31 7.28 -18.00
N LYS A 97 3.85 6.27 -18.73
CA LYS A 97 2.57 5.59 -18.46
C LYS A 97 2.50 5.05 -17.02
N ARG A 98 1.27 4.77 -16.56
CA ARG A 98 0.98 4.13 -15.27
C ARG A 98 1.34 2.64 -15.30
N TYR A 99 1.88 2.16 -14.20
CA TYR A 99 2.05 0.73 -13.90
C TYR A 99 1.30 0.44 -12.59
N PRO A 100 0.43 -0.56 -12.51
CA PRO A 100 -0.26 -0.89 -11.26
C PRO A 100 0.77 -1.29 -10.20
N LEU A 101 0.75 -0.66 -9.02
CA LEU A 101 1.76 -0.90 -8.00
C LEU A 101 1.74 -2.34 -7.49
N TYR A 102 0.55 -2.89 -7.26
CA TYR A 102 0.32 -4.27 -6.79
C TYR A 102 0.03 -5.20 -7.97
N ASP A 103 1.04 -5.37 -8.82
CA ASP A 103 1.06 -6.27 -9.97
C ASP A 103 2.44 -6.94 -10.11
N LEU A 104 2.47 -8.25 -10.35
CA LEU A 104 3.70 -9.03 -10.44
C LEU A 104 4.64 -8.55 -11.56
N LYS A 105 4.11 -8.10 -12.69
CA LYS A 105 4.93 -7.57 -13.79
C LYS A 105 5.57 -6.26 -13.38
N THR A 106 4.85 -5.40 -12.66
CA THR A 106 5.41 -4.17 -12.07
C THR A 106 6.51 -4.46 -11.06
N ILE A 107 6.28 -5.39 -10.12
CA ILE A 107 7.29 -5.79 -9.12
C ILE A 107 8.60 -6.20 -9.81
N LYS A 108 8.51 -7.13 -10.77
CA LYS A 108 9.67 -7.64 -11.50
C LYS A 108 10.33 -6.56 -12.36
N LYS A 109 9.53 -5.74 -13.05
CA LYS A 109 10.02 -4.65 -13.92
C LYS A 109 10.88 -3.64 -13.16
N PHE A 110 10.45 -3.25 -11.97
CA PHE A 110 11.14 -2.24 -11.19
C PHE A 110 12.06 -2.82 -10.12
N ASN A 111 12.10 -4.15 -9.95
CA ASN A 111 12.76 -4.83 -8.85
C ASN A 111 12.39 -4.19 -7.50
N LEU A 112 11.08 -4.12 -7.24
CA LEU A 112 10.55 -3.47 -6.05
C LEU A 112 10.96 -4.24 -4.79
N LYS A 113 11.40 -3.52 -3.75
CA LYS A 113 11.61 -4.10 -2.42
C LYS A 113 10.23 -4.39 -1.81
N ILE A 114 10.00 -5.64 -1.43
CA ILE A 114 8.76 -6.07 -0.78
C ILE A 114 8.93 -5.93 0.73
N THR A 115 8.10 -5.09 1.36
CA THR A 115 8.09 -4.85 2.81
C THR A 115 6.81 -5.38 3.44
N ALA A 116 6.75 -5.42 4.77
CA ALA A 116 5.52 -5.75 5.50
C ALA A 116 4.32 -4.90 5.05
N ASP A 117 4.50 -3.57 4.92
CA ASP A 117 3.47 -2.66 4.40
C ASP A 117 2.97 -3.09 3.01
N TYR A 118 3.88 -3.44 2.11
CA TYR A 118 3.52 -3.86 0.75
C TYR A 118 2.66 -5.14 0.79
N ILE A 119 3.03 -6.12 1.61
CA ILE A 119 2.26 -7.36 1.80
C ILE A 119 0.90 -7.08 2.43
N SER A 120 0.84 -6.22 3.44
CA SER A 120 -0.41 -5.81 4.09
C SER A 120 -1.38 -5.14 3.10
N TYR A 121 -0.87 -4.30 2.20
CA TYR A 121 -1.69 -3.68 1.16
C TYR A 121 -2.02 -4.62 -0.02
N ALA A 122 -1.15 -5.59 -0.33
CA ALA A 122 -1.49 -6.68 -1.26
C ALA A 122 -2.67 -7.51 -0.71
N CYS A 123 -2.69 -7.77 0.61
CA CYS A 123 -3.80 -8.43 1.30
C CYS A 123 -5.08 -7.60 1.24
N LYS A 124 -4.99 -6.28 1.50
CA LYS A 124 -6.11 -5.32 1.33
C LYS A 124 -6.73 -5.39 -0.06
N LEU A 125 -5.94 -5.63 -1.09
CA LEU A 125 -6.37 -5.64 -2.50
C LEU A 125 -6.67 -7.04 -3.04
N GLY A 126 -6.64 -8.08 -2.19
CA GLY A 126 -6.96 -9.44 -2.60
C GLY A 126 -5.92 -10.10 -3.52
N LYS A 127 -4.65 -9.68 -3.48
CA LYS A 127 -3.60 -10.10 -4.42
C LYS A 127 -2.90 -11.41 -4.00
N ILE A 128 -3.61 -12.54 -4.12
CA ILE A 128 -3.06 -13.87 -3.82
C ILE A 128 -1.83 -14.20 -4.67
N ASP A 129 -1.83 -13.82 -5.95
CA ASP A 129 -0.72 -14.06 -6.88
C ASP A 129 0.60 -13.44 -6.38
N ILE A 130 0.54 -12.26 -5.77
CA ILE A 130 1.69 -11.60 -5.15
C ILE A 130 2.15 -12.36 -3.91
N LEU A 131 1.22 -12.80 -3.04
CA LEU A 131 1.56 -13.55 -1.83
C LEU A 131 2.23 -14.88 -2.17
N GLU A 132 1.69 -15.60 -3.15
CA GLU A 132 2.24 -16.88 -3.60
C GLU A 132 3.63 -16.72 -4.21
N TRP A 133 3.82 -15.71 -5.08
CA TRP A 133 5.14 -15.42 -5.61
C TRP A 133 6.12 -15.02 -4.51
N TRP A 134 5.72 -14.13 -3.60
CA TRP A 134 6.58 -13.64 -2.52
C TRP A 134 7.06 -14.79 -1.62
N LYS A 135 6.15 -15.68 -1.20
CA LYS A 135 6.48 -16.88 -0.41
C LYS A 135 7.54 -17.76 -1.08
N ASN A 136 7.50 -17.89 -2.41
CA ASN A 136 8.40 -18.74 -3.19
C ASN A 136 9.61 -17.99 -3.78
N SER A 137 9.74 -16.68 -3.55
CA SER A 137 10.72 -15.84 -4.24
C SER A 137 12.14 -15.94 -3.68
N GLY A 138 12.32 -16.52 -2.49
CA GLY A 138 13.56 -16.47 -1.72
C GLY A 138 13.84 -15.10 -1.08
N LEU A 139 12.91 -14.15 -1.17
CA LEU A 139 12.98 -12.87 -0.46
C LEU A 139 12.69 -13.05 1.04
N PRO A 140 13.13 -12.11 1.89
CA PRO A 140 12.71 -12.07 3.28
C PRO A 140 11.19 -12.05 3.41
N LEU A 141 10.66 -12.95 4.26
CA LEU A 141 9.24 -13.04 4.54
C LEU A 141 8.87 -12.10 5.70
N GLU A 142 8.96 -10.80 5.43
CA GLU A 142 8.60 -9.72 6.36
C GLU A 142 7.10 -9.38 6.25
N TYR A 143 6.38 -9.58 7.35
CA TYR A 143 4.96 -9.25 7.49
C TYR A 143 4.55 -9.13 8.97
N ASP A 144 3.45 -8.44 9.22
CA ASP A 144 2.90 -8.18 10.56
C ASP A 144 1.39 -8.52 10.62
N SER A 145 0.72 -8.11 11.69
CA SER A 145 -0.71 -8.34 11.87
C SER A 145 -1.61 -7.58 10.91
N ASP A 146 -1.08 -6.57 10.20
CA ASP A 146 -1.88 -5.76 9.29
C ASP A 146 -2.30 -6.54 8.04
N ALA A 147 -1.56 -7.58 7.67
CA ALA A 147 -1.94 -8.49 6.60
C ALA A 147 -3.30 -9.16 6.87
N ILE A 148 -3.48 -9.72 8.07
CA ILE A 148 -4.74 -10.36 8.47
C ILE A 148 -5.84 -9.34 8.77
N LYS A 149 -5.47 -8.20 9.39
CA LYS A 149 -6.40 -7.07 9.61
C LYS A 149 -7.02 -6.61 8.31
N TYR A 150 -6.20 -6.28 7.31
CA TYR A 150 -6.74 -5.79 6.04
C TYR A 150 -7.44 -6.86 5.22
N ALA A 151 -6.96 -8.10 5.21
CA ALA A 151 -7.71 -9.19 4.57
C ALA A 151 -9.12 -9.34 5.16
N SER A 152 -9.26 -9.15 6.48
CA SER A 152 -10.55 -9.20 7.17
C SER A 152 -11.41 -7.96 6.91
N TYR A 153 -10.84 -6.75 6.98
CA TYR A 153 -11.60 -5.50 6.76
C TYR A 153 -12.20 -5.40 5.36
N TYR A 154 -11.55 -6.02 4.38
CA TYR A 154 -11.98 -6.01 2.98
C TYR A 154 -12.63 -7.34 2.55
N SER A 155 -13.02 -8.18 3.51
CA SER A 155 -13.75 -9.44 3.28
C SER A 155 -13.05 -10.41 2.32
N HIS A 156 -11.72 -10.38 2.24
CA HIS A 156 -10.92 -11.24 1.36
C HIS A 156 -10.68 -12.61 2.00
N ILE A 157 -11.73 -13.44 2.06
CA ILE A 157 -11.70 -14.79 2.65
C ILE A 157 -10.64 -15.67 1.99
N ASN A 158 -10.45 -15.54 0.68
CA ASN A 158 -9.42 -16.25 -0.06
C ASN A 158 -7.99 -15.94 0.44
N ILE A 159 -7.71 -14.69 0.84
CA ILE A 159 -6.44 -14.29 1.44
C ILE A 159 -6.31 -14.87 2.85
N LEU A 160 -7.38 -14.84 3.65
CA LEU A 160 -7.39 -15.43 4.99
C LEU A 160 -7.12 -16.94 4.95
N GLU A 161 -7.74 -17.67 4.01
CA GLU A 161 -7.47 -19.08 3.77
C GLU A 161 -6.04 -19.32 3.29
N TRP A 162 -5.52 -18.47 2.41
CA TRP A 162 -4.12 -18.56 1.97
C TRP A 162 -3.18 -18.45 3.17
N TRP A 163 -3.35 -17.45 4.04
CA TRP A 163 -2.52 -17.33 5.24
C TRP A 163 -2.61 -18.56 6.13
N LYS A 164 -3.82 -19.08 6.37
CA LYS A 164 -4.05 -20.27 7.20
C LYS A 164 -3.34 -21.51 6.66
N THR A 165 -3.30 -21.67 5.34
CA THR A 165 -2.71 -22.85 4.66
C THR A 165 -1.27 -22.65 4.21
N SER A 166 -0.75 -21.42 4.28
CA SER A 166 0.58 -21.05 3.78
C SER A 166 1.73 -21.74 4.53
N GLY A 167 1.50 -22.19 5.77
CA GLY A 167 2.56 -22.64 6.68
C GLY A 167 3.34 -21.51 7.35
N LEU A 168 2.98 -20.24 7.08
CA LEU A 168 3.55 -19.07 7.75
C LEU A 168 2.85 -18.82 9.09
N PRO A 169 3.57 -18.39 10.14
CA PRO A 169 2.95 -17.98 11.40
C PRO A 169 1.88 -16.90 11.19
N LEU A 170 0.64 -17.18 11.59
CA LEU A 170 -0.45 -16.20 11.51
C LEU A 170 -0.31 -15.16 12.62
N LYS A 171 -0.12 -13.89 12.24
CA LYS A 171 -0.05 -12.75 13.16
C LYS A 171 -1.37 -11.98 13.09
N TYR A 172 -2.09 -11.86 14.21
CA TYR A 172 -3.35 -11.11 14.26
C TYR A 172 -3.69 -10.66 15.69
N SER A 173 -4.32 -9.49 15.79
CA SER A 173 -4.93 -8.94 17.00
C SER A 173 -6.43 -9.28 17.06
N ASP A 174 -7.16 -8.64 17.97
CA ASP A 174 -8.62 -8.69 18.10
C ASP A 174 -9.37 -7.79 17.10
N GLU A 175 -8.73 -6.72 16.62
CA GLU A 175 -9.26 -5.80 15.61
C GLU A 175 -9.97 -6.47 14.41
N PRO A 176 -9.42 -7.53 13.76
CA PRO A 176 -10.03 -8.12 12.57
C PRO A 176 -11.44 -8.67 12.84
N LEU A 177 -11.63 -9.35 13.98
CA LEU A 177 -12.92 -9.93 14.35
C LEU A 177 -13.87 -8.88 14.93
N ASN A 178 -13.37 -7.95 15.75
CA ASN A 178 -14.13 -6.81 16.25
C ASN A 178 -14.77 -6.01 15.12
N HIS A 179 -13.99 -5.68 14.09
CA HIS A 179 -14.46 -4.97 12.90
C HIS A 179 -15.51 -5.79 12.15
N ALA A 180 -15.24 -7.07 11.88
CA ALA A 180 -16.18 -7.93 11.17
C ALA A 180 -17.55 -8.02 11.89
N ILE A 181 -17.54 -8.11 13.21
CA ILE A 181 -18.77 -8.11 14.02
C ILE A 181 -19.47 -6.75 13.94
N ALA A 182 -18.75 -5.64 14.13
CA ALA A 182 -19.32 -4.30 14.14
C ALA A 182 -19.98 -3.91 12.80
N TYR A 183 -19.39 -4.34 11.68
CA TYR A 183 -19.89 -4.07 10.32
C TYR A 183 -20.81 -5.17 9.77
N ASN A 184 -21.18 -6.16 10.58
CA ASN A 184 -22.01 -7.31 10.16
C ASN A 184 -21.44 -8.10 8.97
N ASP A 185 -20.11 -8.20 8.87
CA ASP A 185 -19.46 -9.03 7.85
C ASP A 185 -19.57 -10.51 8.23
N SER A 186 -20.73 -11.08 7.94
CA SER A 186 -21.03 -12.48 8.21
C SER A 186 -20.04 -13.45 7.56
N LYS A 187 -19.42 -13.10 6.42
CA LYS A 187 -18.45 -13.96 5.75
C LYS A 187 -17.18 -14.08 6.60
N VAL A 188 -16.65 -12.95 7.05
CA VAL A 188 -15.43 -12.91 7.86
C VAL A 188 -15.69 -13.47 9.25
N VAL A 189 -16.83 -13.15 9.88
CA VAL A 189 -17.21 -13.74 11.18
C VAL A 189 -17.32 -15.27 11.08
N ASN A 190 -17.97 -15.79 10.04
CA ASN A 190 -18.09 -17.23 9.84
C ASN A 190 -16.74 -17.89 9.54
N TRP A 191 -15.86 -17.21 8.81
CA TRP A 191 -14.51 -17.69 8.57
C TRP A 191 -13.73 -17.83 9.88
N TRP A 192 -13.71 -16.79 10.71
CA TRP A 192 -13.03 -16.84 12.02
C TRP A 192 -13.57 -17.98 12.88
N LYS A 193 -14.90 -18.14 12.97
CA LYS A 193 -15.55 -19.25 13.69
C LYS A 193 -15.08 -20.64 13.22
N LYS A 194 -14.99 -20.84 11.91
CA LYS A 194 -14.62 -22.13 11.30
C LYS A 194 -13.11 -22.33 11.14
N SER A 195 -12.32 -21.29 11.37
CA SER A 195 -10.88 -21.32 11.13
C SER A 195 -10.14 -22.28 12.06
N GLY A 196 -10.67 -22.55 13.25
CA GLY A 196 -9.98 -23.27 14.33
C GLY A 196 -8.90 -22.41 15.02
N LEU A 197 -8.79 -21.13 14.68
CA LEU A 197 -7.90 -20.19 15.32
C LEU A 197 -8.51 -19.69 16.63
N LYS A 198 -7.66 -19.32 17.60
CA LYS A 198 -8.12 -18.66 18.82
C LYS A 198 -8.79 -17.34 18.44
N LEU A 199 -10.08 -17.21 18.77
CA LEU A 199 -10.83 -15.98 18.57
C LEU A 199 -10.31 -14.92 19.54
N LYS A 200 -9.97 -13.75 19.01
CA LYS A 200 -9.58 -12.57 19.78
C LYS A 200 -10.60 -11.49 19.48
N TYR A 201 -11.25 -10.96 20.52
CA TYR A 201 -12.22 -9.89 20.41
C TYR A 201 -12.23 -9.09 21.73
N ASP A 202 -12.65 -7.83 21.64
CA ASP A 202 -12.74 -6.92 22.79
C ASP A 202 -14.20 -6.76 23.21
N MET A 203 -14.53 -7.22 24.41
CA MET A 203 -15.88 -7.16 24.96
C MET A 203 -16.36 -5.72 25.18
N GLY A 204 -15.47 -4.81 25.60
CA GLY A 204 -15.80 -3.40 25.81
C GLY A 204 -16.14 -2.69 24.50
N PHE A 205 -15.37 -2.93 23.45
CA PHE A 205 -15.65 -2.45 22.09
C PHE A 205 -17.00 -2.95 21.58
N LEU A 206 -17.29 -4.25 21.74
CA LEU A 206 -18.56 -4.82 21.30
C LEU A 206 -19.74 -4.31 22.13
N TYR A 207 -19.56 -4.04 23.42
CA TYR A 207 -20.56 -3.38 24.26
C TYR A 207 -20.85 -1.96 23.78
N MET A 208 -19.80 -1.14 23.58
CA MET A 208 -19.93 0.24 23.10
C MET A 208 -20.59 0.34 21.73
N THR A 209 -20.36 -0.64 20.84
CA THR A 209 -20.96 -0.66 19.50
C THR A 209 -22.32 -1.35 19.45
N GLY A 210 -22.86 -1.83 20.59
CA GLY A 210 -24.17 -2.51 20.65
C GLY A 210 -24.18 -3.90 20.00
N ASN A 211 -23.03 -4.54 19.82
CA ASN A 211 -22.88 -5.81 19.09
C ASN A 211 -22.57 -7.03 19.98
N ILE A 212 -22.67 -6.90 21.31
CA ILE A 212 -22.35 -7.98 22.27
C ILE A 212 -23.14 -9.28 22.03
N TYR A 213 -24.35 -9.21 21.47
CA TYR A 213 -25.17 -10.39 21.17
C TYR A 213 -24.73 -11.15 19.91
N LYS A 214 -23.77 -10.62 19.15
CA LYS A 214 -23.26 -11.21 17.90
C LYS A 214 -21.96 -12.00 18.11
N LEU A 215 -21.61 -12.25 19.37
CA LEU A 215 -20.42 -13.01 19.72
C LEU A 215 -20.43 -14.40 19.08
N PRO A 216 -19.27 -14.89 18.66
CA PRO A 216 -19.09 -16.30 18.39
C PRO A 216 -19.28 -17.11 19.68
N VAL A 217 -20.37 -17.89 19.74
CA VAL A 217 -20.55 -18.98 20.70
C VAL A 217 -19.73 -20.19 20.24
#